data_AF-A0A9W3BVP4-F1
#
_entry.id   AF-A0A9W3BVP4-F1
#
_cell.length_a   1.000
_cell.length_b   1.000
_cell.length_c   1.000
_cell.angle_alpha   90.00
_cell.angle_beta   90.00
_cell.angle_gamma   90.00
#
_symmetry.space_group_name_H-M   'P 1'
#
loop_
_entity.id
_entity.type
_entity.pdbx_description
1 polymer ?
#
loop_
_entity_poly.entity_id
_entity_poly.type
_entity_poly.pdbx_seq_one_letter_code
_entity_poly.pdbx_strand_id
1 'polypeptide(L)'
;MGDTTDARTFRVEENTQVRENINLHQSSDEIFELSSQQPSPECGMPTFPDISSKSRAEKLHPRKRSKREATNDADKLKNDQDDSMIKVSNKILSVIQQREERQQREAEKREEKVKREEEEKEAERKRDNIWEAMKEIPNLDNHTRYRAITLIHKLEMKSVFKDMTVEERFGWIQSNLGSL
;
A
#
# COMPACT_ATOMS: atom_id res chain seq x y z
N MET A 1 33.48 23.14 18.82
CA MET A 1 32.90 22.97 17.47
C MET A 1 31.41 23.15 17.60
N GLY A 2 30.82 24.09 16.86
CA GLY A 2 29.36 24.26 16.80
C GLY A 2 28.96 24.13 15.34
N ASP A 3 28.03 23.24 15.04
CA ASP A 3 27.67 22.89 13.67
C ASP A 3 26.34 23.58 13.31
N THR A 4 26.44 24.73 12.63
CA THR A 4 25.28 25.51 12.20
C THR A 4 24.77 25.01 10.86
N THR A 5 23.88 24.02 10.89
CA THR A 5 23.09 23.62 9.72
C THR A 5 21.91 24.58 9.57
N ASP A 6 21.91 25.38 8.50
CA ASP A 6 20.78 26.25 8.14
C ASP A 6 19.81 25.54 7.18
N ALA A 7 18.50 25.70 7.38
CA ALA A 7 17.45 24.96 6.70
C ALA A 7 16.76 25.83 5.64
N ARG A 8 17.04 25.58 4.36
CA ARG A 8 16.51 26.36 3.24
C ARG A 8 15.01 26.12 3.04
N THR A 9 14.19 27.12 3.34
CA THR A 9 12.75 27.12 3.02
C THR A 9 12.51 27.39 1.54
N PHE A 10 11.62 26.62 0.90
CA PHE A 10 11.16 26.88 -0.46
C PHE A 10 9.85 27.68 -0.40
N ARG A 11 9.80 28.83 -1.09
CA ARG A 11 8.57 29.62 -1.27
C ARG A 11 7.85 29.13 -2.52
N VAL A 12 6.57 28.79 -2.38
CA VAL A 12 5.63 28.71 -3.51
C VAL A 12 5.00 30.09 -3.63
N GLU A 13 5.02 30.65 -4.84
CA GLU A 13 4.36 31.91 -5.19
C GLU A 13 3.30 31.63 -6.28
N GLU A 14 2.24 32.42 -6.26
CA GLU A 14 0.95 32.13 -6.91
C GLU A 14 0.99 32.21 -8.45
N ASN A 15 -0.02 31.60 -9.08
CA ASN A 15 -0.79 32.35 -10.07
C ASN A 15 -2.24 31.85 -10.14
N THR A 16 -3.16 32.77 -10.40
CA THR A 16 -4.58 32.64 -10.10
C THR A 16 -5.47 32.49 -11.35
N GLN A 17 -6.57 31.73 -11.16
CA GLN A 17 -7.92 32.02 -11.66
C GLN A 17 -8.14 32.26 -13.18
N VAL A 18 -8.74 31.26 -13.84
CA VAL A 18 -9.69 31.47 -14.95
C VAL A 18 -10.92 30.55 -14.73
N ARG A 19 -12.12 31.14 -14.79
CA ARG A 19 -13.43 30.43 -14.83
C ARG A 19 -13.62 29.82 -16.24
N GLU A 20 -14.47 28.83 -16.51
CA GLU A 20 -15.92 29.01 -16.68
C GLU A 20 -16.62 27.64 -16.90
N ASN A 21 -17.92 27.63 -16.59
CA ASN A 21 -18.93 26.59 -16.84
C ASN A 21 -18.85 26.03 -18.29
N ILE A 22 -19.31 24.85 -18.70
CA ILE A 22 -20.52 24.04 -18.40
C ILE A 22 -20.21 22.60 -18.92
N ASN A 23 -20.94 21.50 -18.68
CA ASN A 23 -22.21 21.18 -17.99
C ASN A 23 -22.17 19.69 -17.55
N LEU A 24 -23.07 19.24 -16.65
CA LEU A 24 -23.37 17.82 -16.45
C LEU A 24 -24.85 17.60 -16.11
N HIS A 25 -25.60 16.99 -17.02
CA HIS A 25 -27.06 16.87 -16.93
C HIS A 25 -27.50 15.44 -16.55
N GLN A 26 -27.99 15.32 -15.31
CA GLN A 26 -29.04 14.40 -14.81
C GLN A 26 -29.01 12.90 -15.13
N SER A 27 -28.87 12.11 -14.06
CA SER A 27 -29.84 11.09 -13.60
C SER A 27 -29.38 10.63 -12.20
N SER A 28 -30.10 10.90 -11.10
CA SER A 28 -31.22 10.11 -10.54
C SER A 28 -30.91 8.62 -10.38
N ASP A 29 -31.15 7.93 -9.27
CA ASP A 29 -31.55 8.28 -7.89
C ASP A 29 -31.25 7.01 -7.08
N GLU A 30 -30.59 7.07 -5.92
CA GLU A 30 -30.84 6.13 -4.80
C GLU A 30 -30.43 6.78 -3.47
N ILE A 31 -31.37 6.85 -2.54
CA ILE A 31 -31.17 7.40 -1.19
C ILE A 31 -30.70 6.26 -0.28
N PHE A 32 -29.60 6.48 0.45
CA PHE A 32 -29.40 5.80 1.72
C PHE A 32 -28.86 6.78 2.77
N GLU A 33 -29.71 7.15 3.72
CA GLU A 33 -29.31 7.91 4.89
C GLU A 33 -28.41 7.06 5.80
N LEU A 34 -27.29 7.62 6.28
CA LEU A 34 -26.78 7.27 7.61
C LEU A 34 -25.83 8.35 8.15
N SER A 35 -26.38 9.13 9.08
CA SER A 35 -25.74 10.02 10.06
C SER A 35 -24.29 9.71 10.44
N SER A 36 -23.41 10.72 10.44
CA SER A 36 -23.01 11.41 11.70
C SER A 36 -22.06 12.58 11.48
N GLN A 37 -22.24 13.66 12.26
CA GLN A 37 -21.47 14.91 12.18
C GLN A 37 -20.17 14.89 13.01
N GLN A 38 -19.28 15.84 12.71
CA GLN A 38 -18.01 16.12 13.41
C GLN A 38 -18.19 17.12 14.60
N PRO A 39 -17.15 17.49 15.38
CA PRO A 39 -17.29 17.61 16.84
C PRO A 39 -17.18 19.02 17.49
N SER A 40 -17.73 19.12 18.72
CA SER A 40 -17.25 19.97 19.85
C SER A 40 -17.34 21.53 19.73
N PRO A 41 -17.01 22.31 20.76
CA PRO A 41 -17.55 22.37 22.15
C PRO A 41 -18.08 23.79 22.53
N GLU A 42 -18.71 23.99 23.69
CA GLU A 42 -18.43 25.20 24.52
C GLU A 42 -18.94 25.22 25.99
N CYS A 43 -18.16 25.95 26.80
CA CYS A 43 -18.31 26.49 28.16
C CYS A 43 -19.59 26.39 29.01
N GLY A 44 -19.39 26.16 30.31
CA GLY A 44 -20.36 26.47 31.38
C GLY A 44 -19.91 26.12 32.81
N MET A 45 -19.36 27.08 33.56
CA MET A 45 -19.12 27.07 35.02
C MET A 45 -19.61 28.43 35.57
N PRO A 46 -19.83 28.66 36.90
CA PRO A 46 -19.50 27.84 38.07
C PRO A 46 -20.67 27.68 39.09
N THR A 47 -20.43 27.04 40.24
CA THR A 47 -20.71 27.57 41.62
C THR A 47 -20.39 26.50 42.69
N PHE A 48 -19.59 26.86 43.69
CA PHE A 48 -19.43 26.10 44.95
C PHE A 48 -20.12 26.87 46.10
N PRO A 49 -20.58 26.16 47.15
CA PRO A 49 -20.21 26.60 48.50
C PRO A 49 -19.58 25.48 49.33
N ASP A 50 -18.54 25.84 50.07
CA ASP A 50 -17.88 25.03 51.10
C ASP A 50 -18.71 25.03 52.40
N ILE A 51 -18.96 23.85 52.99
CA ILE A 51 -19.42 23.72 54.37
C ILE A 51 -18.67 22.57 55.04
N SER A 52 -17.61 22.92 55.75
CA SER A 52 -17.00 22.05 56.74
C SER A 52 -18.02 21.54 57.77
N SER A 53 -18.07 20.23 58.01
CA SER A 53 -18.69 19.67 59.21
C SER A 53 -17.95 18.43 59.71
N LYS A 54 -17.94 18.29 61.04
CA LYS A 54 -16.95 17.54 61.81
C LYS A 54 -17.55 16.22 62.29
N SER A 55 -16.69 15.20 62.41
CA SER A 55 -16.92 13.97 63.19
C SER A 55 -18.01 12.99 62.72
N ARG A 56 -17.56 11.83 62.21
CA ARG A 56 -17.75 10.55 62.93
C ARG A 56 -16.69 9.53 62.51
N ALA A 57 -15.69 9.30 63.36
CA ALA A 57 -14.76 8.19 63.17
C ALA A 57 -15.50 6.87 63.44
N GLU A 58 -15.76 6.10 62.38
CA GLU A 58 -16.41 4.80 62.49
C GLU A 58 -15.42 3.78 63.07
N LYS A 59 -15.64 3.40 64.34
CA LYS A 59 -14.79 2.45 65.07
C LYS A 59 -15.05 1.03 64.57
N LEU A 60 -14.33 0.59 63.54
CA LEU A 60 -14.31 -0.81 63.14
C LEU A 60 -13.72 -1.68 64.26
N HIS A 61 -14.43 -2.72 64.66
CA HIS A 61 -13.98 -3.66 65.69
C HIS A 61 -12.70 -4.38 65.24
N PRO A 62 -11.65 -4.49 66.08
CA PRO A 62 -10.47 -5.30 65.79
C PRO A 62 -10.84 -6.78 65.67
N ARG A 63 -11.05 -7.25 64.43
CA ARG A 63 -11.32 -8.67 64.15
C ARG A 63 -10.05 -9.48 64.44
N LYS A 64 -9.99 -10.13 65.61
CA LYS A 64 -8.95 -11.10 65.96
C LYS A 64 -8.88 -12.18 64.88
N ARG A 65 -7.87 -12.12 64.02
CA ARG A 65 -7.57 -13.19 63.05
C ARG A 65 -6.76 -14.25 63.79
N SER A 66 -7.30 -15.46 63.91
CA SER A 66 -6.52 -16.60 64.40
C SER A 66 -5.34 -16.81 63.45
N LYS A 67 -4.12 -16.73 63.98
CA LYS A 67 -2.90 -17.06 63.24
C LYS A 67 -2.83 -18.58 63.15
N ARG A 68 -3.30 -19.16 62.04
CA ARG A 68 -2.82 -20.50 61.65
C ARG A 68 -1.36 -20.37 61.26
N GLU A 69 -0.53 -21.25 61.79
CA GLU A 69 0.85 -21.38 61.35
C GLU A 69 0.86 -21.93 59.92
N ALA A 70 1.66 -21.31 59.06
CA ALA A 70 1.93 -21.86 57.74
C ALA A 70 2.99 -22.94 57.90
N THR A 71 2.59 -24.21 57.78
CA THR A 71 3.54 -25.30 57.52
C THR A 71 4.14 -25.05 56.14
N ASN A 72 5.39 -24.60 56.11
CA ASN A 72 6.10 -24.28 54.88
C ASN A 72 6.48 -25.55 54.12
N ASP A 73 5.63 -25.96 53.18
CA ASP A 73 5.99 -26.93 52.13
C ASP A 73 6.16 -26.19 50.79
N ALA A 74 7.10 -25.24 50.79
CA ALA A 74 7.31 -24.28 49.70
C ALA A 74 8.24 -24.81 48.58
N ASP A 75 8.82 -25.99 48.77
CA ASP A 75 9.92 -26.51 47.94
C ASP A 75 9.44 -27.46 46.83
N LYS A 76 8.28 -28.10 47.02
CA LYS A 76 7.78 -29.13 46.09
C LYS A 76 6.85 -28.62 44.98
N LEU A 77 6.40 -27.36 45.03
CA LEU A 77 5.41 -26.80 44.10
C LEU A 77 6.00 -26.00 42.92
N LYS A 78 7.28 -25.62 42.98
CA LYS A 78 7.90 -24.72 41.98
C LYS A 78 8.17 -25.40 40.64
N ASN A 79 8.68 -26.64 40.68
CA ASN A 79 9.16 -27.35 39.50
C ASN A 79 8.03 -27.60 38.47
N ASP A 80 6.83 -28.00 38.93
CA ASP A 80 5.67 -28.23 38.06
C ASP A 80 5.14 -26.93 37.43
N GLN A 81 5.27 -25.79 38.13
CA GLN A 81 4.89 -24.47 37.59
C GLN A 81 5.87 -24.00 36.51
N ASP A 82 7.18 -24.20 36.73
CA ASP A 82 8.21 -23.83 35.76
C ASP A 82 8.14 -24.68 34.48
N ASP A 83 7.96 -26.00 34.60
CA ASP A 83 7.74 -26.89 33.43
C ASP A 83 6.45 -26.55 32.67
N SER A 84 5.37 -26.19 33.38
CA SER A 84 4.14 -25.67 32.76
C SER A 84 4.39 -24.37 32.00
N MET A 85 5.15 -23.43 32.57
CA MET A 85 5.50 -22.15 31.94
C MET A 85 6.41 -22.33 30.71
N ILE A 86 7.36 -23.27 30.77
CA ILE A 86 8.21 -23.67 29.64
C ILE A 86 7.35 -24.26 28.52
N LYS A 87 6.41 -25.16 28.83
CA LYS A 87 5.48 -25.74 27.85
C LYS A 87 4.59 -24.69 27.17
N VAL A 88 4.11 -23.69 27.91
CA VAL A 88 3.35 -22.56 27.34
C VAL A 88 4.25 -21.68 26.47
N SER A 89 5.45 -21.34 26.94
CA SER A 89 6.42 -20.52 26.20
C SER A 89 6.83 -21.17 24.87
N ASN A 90 7.12 -22.48 24.87
CA ASN A 90 7.46 -23.23 23.65
C ASN A 90 6.31 -23.25 22.65
N LYS A 91 5.05 -23.38 23.11
CA LYS A 91 3.86 -23.28 22.24
C LYS A 91 3.71 -21.89 21.64
N ILE A 92 3.92 -20.83 22.43
CA ILE A 92 3.89 -19.45 21.94
C ILE A 92 4.96 -19.25 20.86
N LEU A 93 6.20 -19.71 21.11
CA LEU A 93 7.29 -19.63 20.14
C LEU A 93 6.97 -20.39 18.84
N SER A 94 6.40 -21.60 18.92
CA SER A 94 5.97 -22.35 17.74
C SER A 94 4.91 -21.60 16.92
N VAL A 95 3.94 -20.95 17.57
CA VAL A 95 2.91 -20.16 16.89
C VAL A 95 3.49 -18.90 16.23
N ILE A 96 4.44 -18.23 16.89
CA ILE A 96 5.16 -17.07 16.32
C ILE A 96 5.95 -17.51 15.09
N GLN A 97 6.76 -18.57 15.21
CA GLN A 97 7.57 -19.10 14.11
C GLN A 97 6.71 -19.52 12.91
N GLN A 98 5.60 -20.23 13.14
CA GLN A 98 4.67 -20.63 12.08
C GLN A 98 3.94 -19.43 11.44
N ARG A 99 3.71 -18.35 12.19
CA ARG A 99 3.16 -17.10 11.65
C ARG A 99 4.17 -16.38 10.78
N GLU A 100 5.42 -16.28 11.22
CA GLU A 100 6.52 -15.63 10.51
C GLU A 100 6.86 -16.37 9.20
N GLU A 101 6.97 -17.70 9.25
CA GLU A 101 7.17 -18.54 8.06
C GLU A 101 6.02 -18.40 7.03
N ARG A 102 4.77 -18.23 7.50
CA ARG A 102 3.63 -17.92 6.61
C ARG A 102 3.79 -16.55 5.97
N GLN A 103 4.13 -15.52 6.76
CA GLN A 103 4.32 -14.16 6.24
C GLN A 103 5.48 -14.08 5.24
N GLN A 104 6.59 -14.76 5.50
CA GLN A 104 7.75 -14.78 4.60
C GLN A 104 7.44 -15.49 3.28
N ARG A 105 6.79 -16.67 3.32
CA ARG A 105 6.32 -17.38 2.11
C ARG A 105 5.32 -16.55 1.30
N GLU A 106 4.43 -15.81 1.97
CA GLU A 106 3.50 -14.91 1.29
C GLU A 106 4.19 -13.67 0.69
N ALA A 107 5.26 -13.16 1.32
CA ALA A 107 6.05 -12.05 0.79
C ALA A 107 6.86 -12.51 -0.44
N GLU A 108 7.60 -13.61 -0.33
CA GLU A 108 8.34 -14.25 -1.44
C GLU A 108 7.42 -14.52 -2.64
N LYS A 109 6.22 -15.08 -2.40
CA LYS A 109 5.23 -15.31 -3.47
C LYS A 109 4.68 -14.02 -4.10
N ARG A 110 4.69 -12.88 -3.40
CA ARG A 110 4.35 -11.57 -3.99
C ARG A 110 5.51 -11.04 -4.81
N GLU A 111 6.74 -11.13 -4.32
CA GLU A 111 7.95 -10.71 -5.04
C GLU A 111 8.18 -11.54 -6.31
N GLU A 112 8.02 -12.87 -6.25
CA GLU A 112 8.11 -13.76 -7.42
C GLU A 112 7.06 -13.43 -8.48
N LYS A 113 5.83 -13.09 -8.06
CA LYS A 113 4.77 -12.63 -8.96
C LYS A 113 5.11 -11.30 -9.63
N VAL A 114 5.53 -10.30 -8.85
CA VAL A 114 5.93 -8.98 -9.37
C VAL A 114 7.09 -9.12 -10.34
N LYS A 115 8.10 -9.94 -10.01
CA LYS A 115 9.24 -10.22 -10.89
C LYS A 115 8.80 -10.90 -12.20
N ARG A 116 7.90 -11.89 -12.14
CA ARG A 116 7.37 -12.55 -13.34
C ARG A 116 6.56 -11.59 -14.21
N GLU A 117 5.71 -10.76 -13.60
CA GLU A 117 4.91 -9.75 -14.29
C GLU A 117 5.81 -8.67 -14.93
N GLU A 118 6.87 -8.24 -14.24
CA GLU A 118 7.85 -7.29 -14.78
C GLU A 118 8.65 -7.89 -15.95
N GLU A 119 9.09 -9.15 -15.84
CA GLU A 119 9.76 -9.88 -16.92
C GLU A 119 8.84 -10.08 -18.14
N GLU A 120 7.58 -10.47 -17.91
CA GLU A 120 6.57 -10.61 -18.97
C GLU A 120 6.29 -9.27 -19.65
N LYS A 121 6.12 -8.19 -18.88
CA LYS A 121 5.92 -6.82 -19.38
C LYS A 121 7.14 -6.26 -20.09
N GLU A 122 8.35 -6.60 -19.66
CA GLU A 122 9.58 -6.25 -20.37
C GLU A 122 9.70 -7.03 -21.69
N ALA A 123 9.35 -8.31 -21.69
CA ALA A 123 9.30 -9.14 -22.90
C ALA A 123 8.21 -8.68 -23.87
N GLU A 124 7.05 -8.25 -23.37
CA GLU A 124 5.99 -7.58 -24.14
C GLU A 124 6.54 -6.30 -24.77
N ARG A 125 7.05 -5.34 -23.98
CA ARG A 125 7.69 -4.10 -24.47
C ARG A 125 8.77 -4.34 -25.53
N LYS A 126 9.60 -5.37 -25.36
CA LYS A 126 10.64 -5.78 -26.33
C LYS A 126 10.03 -6.30 -27.63
N ARG A 127 9.00 -7.17 -27.56
CA ARG A 127 8.25 -7.67 -28.72
C ARG A 127 7.40 -6.59 -29.40
N ASP A 128 7.05 -5.54 -28.66
CA ASP A 128 6.20 -4.44 -29.11
C ASP A 128 6.95 -3.31 -29.82
N ASN A 129 8.23 -3.52 -30.14
CA ASN A 129 9.00 -2.56 -30.90
C ASN A 129 8.88 -2.80 -32.41
N ILE A 130 8.10 -1.97 -33.10
CA ILE A 130 7.96 -1.98 -34.57
C ILE A 130 9.34 -1.89 -35.26
N TRP A 131 10.34 -1.26 -34.62
CA TRP A 131 11.69 -1.17 -35.16
C TRP A 131 12.36 -2.54 -35.36
N GLU A 132 12.08 -3.52 -34.51
CA GLU A 132 12.63 -4.88 -34.69
C GLU A 132 11.99 -5.56 -35.92
N ALA A 133 10.66 -5.53 -36.00
CA ALA A 133 9.90 -6.02 -37.17
C ALA A 133 10.28 -5.32 -38.49
N MET A 134 10.71 -4.05 -38.42
CA MET A 134 11.18 -3.25 -39.55
C MET A 134 12.64 -3.57 -39.95
N LYS A 135 13.48 -4.01 -39.00
CA LYS A 135 14.87 -4.42 -39.27
C LYS A 135 14.95 -5.78 -39.94
N GLU A 136 14.02 -6.69 -39.66
CA GLU A 136 13.90 -8.02 -40.27
C GLU A 136 13.71 -7.98 -41.80
N ILE A 137 13.21 -6.86 -42.34
CA ILE A 137 12.97 -6.67 -43.77
C ILE A 137 14.30 -6.39 -44.50
N PRO A 138 14.78 -7.29 -45.38
CA PRO A 138 16.02 -7.09 -46.11
C PRO A 138 15.90 -5.99 -47.16
N ASN A 139 17.04 -5.45 -47.61
CA ASN A 139 17.16 -4.48 -48.71
C ASN A 139 16.35 -3.17 -48.54
N LEU A 140 15.89 -2.87 -47.33
CA LEU A 140 15.08 -1.68 -47.03
C LEU A 140 15.95 -0.57 -46.40
N ASP A 141 16.07 0.57 -47.09
CA ASP A 141 16.84 1.72 -46.59
C ASP A 141 16.22 2.33 -45.32
N ASN A 142 17.09 2.86 -44.45
CA ASN A 142 16.71 3.49 -43.18
C ASN A 142 15.73 4.66 -43.35
N HIS A 143 15.84 5.48 -44.41
CA HIS A 143 14.87 6.55 -44.66
C HIS A 143 13.46 5.99 -44.87
N THR A 144 13.35 4.91 -45.66
CA THR A 144 12.08 4.21 -45.90
C THR A 144 11.58 3.53 -44.63
N ARG A 145 12.45 2.94 -43.80
CA ARG A 145 12.10 2.40 -42.48
C ARG A 145 11.46 3.44 -41.56
N TYR A 146 12.06 4.64 -41.42
CA TYR A 146 11.50 5.71 -40.59
C TYR A 146 10.18 6.27 -41.15
N ARG A 147 10.04 6.40 -42.47
CA ARG A 147 8.78 6.78 -43.12
C ARG A 147 7.68 5.74 -42.86
N ALA A 148 8.00 4.45 -43.00
CA ALA A 148 7.06 3.36 -42.76
C ALA A 148 6.59 3.34 -41.30
N ILE A 149 7.50 3.44 -40.33
CA ILE A 149 7.17 3.51 -38.90
C ILE A 149 6.27 4.70 -38.59
N THR A 150 6.58 5.87 -39.14
CA THR A 150 5.74 7.08 -39.00
C THR A 150 4.33 6.83 -39.53
N LEU A 151 4.19 6.10 -40.64
CA LEU A 151 2.89 5.76 -41.21
C LEU A 151 2.14 4.70 -40.38
N ILE A 152 2.82 3.66 -39.89
CA ILE A 152 2.24 2.62 -39.02
C ILE A 152 1.66 3.26 -37.75
N HIS A 153 2.38 4.21 -37.13
CA HIS A 153 1.87 4.96 -35.98
C HIS A 153 0.67 5.84 -36.34
N LYS A 154 0.69 6.55 -37.47
CA LYS A 154 -0.43 7.40 -37.93
C LYS A 154 -1.71 6.63 -38.27
N LEU A 155 -1.57 5.37 -38.69
CA LEU A 155 -2.69 4.48 -39.02
C LEU A 155 -3.08 3.56 -37.85
N GLU A 156 -2.41 3.68 -36.70
CA GLU A 156 -2.57 2.81 -35.52
C GLU A 156 -2.39 1.30 -35.80
N MET A 157 -1.79 0.94 -36.95
CA MET A 157 -1.62 -0.44 -37.45
C MET A 157 -0.51 -1.25 -36.76
N LYS A 158 -0.13 -0.89 -35.52
CA LYS A 158 1.04 -1.45 -34.83
C LYS A 158 0.97 -2.97 -34.66
N SER A 159 -0.17 -3.50 -34.22
CA SER A 159 -0.39 -4.93 -34.02
C SER A 159 -0.38 -5.68 -35.36
N VAL A 160 -1.21 -5.23 -36.30
CA VAL A 160 -1.36 -5.87 -37.61
C VAL A 160 -0.02 -5.94 -38.36
N PHE A 161 0.78 -4.88 -38.35
CA PHE A 161 2.10 -4.88 -39.00
C PHE A 161 3.11 -5.84 -38.33
N LYS A 162 3.00 -6.06 -37.02
CA LYS A 162 3.83 -7.02 -36.28
C LYS A 162 3.45 -8.46 -36.62
N ASP A 163 2.14 -8.73 -36.77
CA ASP A 163 1.62 -10.05 -37.08
C ASP A 163 1.80 -10.45 -38.56
N MET A 164 2.00 -9.48 -39.46
CA MET A 164 2.42 -9.73 -40.86
C MET A 164 3.78 -10.45 -40.94
N THR A 165 3.90 -11.33 -41.93
CA THR A 165 5.18 -11.92 -42.38
C THR A 165 6.12 -10.86 -42.96
N VAL A 166 7.41 -11.18 -43.12
CA VAL A 166 8.42 -10.25 -43.65
C VAL A 166 8.07 -9.82 -45.09
N GLU A 167 7.53 -10.75 -45.88
CA GLU A 167 7.06 -10.56 -47.24
C GLU A 167 5.84 -9.62 -47.30
N GLU A 168 4.85 -9.83 -46.43
CA GLU A 168 3.67 -8.97 -46.32
C GLU A 168 4.04 -7.55 -45.87
N ARG A 169 4.94 -7.41 -44.88
CA ARG A 169 5.46 -6.11 -44.44
C ARG A 169 6.15 -5.39 -45.60
N PHE A 170 6.98 -6.09 -46.38
CA PHE A 170 7.65 -5.52 -47.55
C PHE A 170 6.65 -5.07 -48.63
N GLY A 171 5.68 -5.91 -48.97
CA GLY A 171 4.62 -5.58 -49.93
C GLY A 171 3.74 -4.41 -49.48
N TRP A 172 3.42 -4.34 -48.18
CA TRP A 172 2.71 -3.20 -47.58
C TRP A 172 3.51 -1.91 -47.69
N ILE A 173 4.82 -1.95 -47.41
CA ILE A 173 5.73 -0.80 -47.54
C ILE A 173 5.78 -0.30 -48.99
N GLN A 174 5.98 -1.20 -49.97
CA GLN A 174 5.99 -0.83 -51.39
C GLN A 174 4.65 -0.21 -51.84
N SER A 175 3.53 -0.77 -51.36
CA SER A 175 2.18 -0.29 -51.70
C SER A 175 1.88 1.11 -51.13
N ASN A 176 2.40 1.43 -49.94
CA ASN A 176 2.08 2.67 -49.23
C ASN A 176 3.11 3.80 -49.41
N LEU A 177 4.39 3.48 -49.64
CA LEU A 177 5.45 4.47 -49.81
C LEU A 177 5.90 4.66 -51.27
N GLY A 178 5.35 3.87 -52.18
CA GLY A 178 5.77 3.75 -53.58
C GLY A 178 6.87 2.68 -53.76
N SER A 179 7.13 2.30 -55.01
CA SER A 179 8.29 1.45 -55.32
C SER A 179 9.56 2.12 -54.81
N LEU A 180 10.38 1.32 -54.12
CA LEU A 180 11.82 1.54 -53.99
C LEU A 180 12.47 1.50 -55.39
#